data_AF-A0A059C105-F1
#
_entry.id   AF-A0A059C105-F1
#
_cell.length_a   1.000
_cell.length_b   1.000
_cell.length_c   1.000
_cell.angle_alpha   90.00
_cell.angle_beta   90.00
_cell.angle_gamma   90.00
#
_symmetry.space_group_name_H-M   'P 1'
#
loop_
_entity.id
_entity.type
_entity.pdbx_description
1 polymer ?
#
loop_
_entity_poly.entity_id
_entity_poly.type
_entity_poly.pdbx_seq_one_letter_code
_entity_poly.pdbx_strand_id
1 'polypeptide(L)'
;MGRKQNDAEPGRYATLILLLIGVISCTLVYTLATVAFGSGGGNLGFGSLKLIDGVGSGDNAEGEFGVESGECCRGVDNLELWGPAVKWGTDFKFNSSVGCCRACKAMCSGNDGPCLCDTWVYCGNKEACGSKFGECWLKKQKDSLAPDRQEAGQTVIWTSGLVYGKGEGIIGLETEYGTMHIKLYPDCAPYSVSYILELMALRHCAGCQFHRAEGRGQFWDSQGSHVPNVLNCCRSLCYLCHIASLIMNC
;
A
#
# COMPACT_ATOMS: atom_id res chain seq x y z
N MET A 1 15.48 79.76 -13.43
CA MET A 1 15.68 78.91 -12.22
C MET A 1 14.46 78.02 -12.09
N GLY A 2 14.48 76.70 -11.94
CA GLY A 2 15.46 75.63 -12.03
C GLY A 2 14.61 74.35 -12.04
N ARG A 3 14.94 73.38 -12.91
CA ARG A 3 14.14 72.17 -13.17
C ARG A 3 14.24 71.14 -12.02
N LYS A 4 13.12 70.46 -11.76
CA LYS A 4 12.87 69.41 -10.77
C LYS A 4 13.62 68.11 -11.12
N GLN A 5 14.33 67.50 -10.16
CA GLN A 5 14.92 66.16 -10.27
C GLN A 5 14.04 65.14 -9.53
N ASN A 6 13.78 64.01 -10.17
CA ASN A 6 13.16 62.81 -9.59
C ASN A 6 14.30 61.82 -9.35
N ASP A 7 14.61 61.52 -8.09
CA ASP A 7 15.50 60.43 -7.71
C ASP A 7 14.68 59.12 -7.62
N ALA A 8 15.02 58.15 -8.46
CA ALA A 8 14.52 56.78 -8.36
C ALA A 8 15.57 55.92 -7.66
N GLU A 9 15.20 55.31 -6.54
CA GLU A 9 16.11 54.54 -5.67
C GLU A 9 16.73 53.32 -6.38
N PRO A 10 18.08 53.21 -6.46
CA PRO A 10 18.78 52.13 -7.16
C PRO A 10 18.62 50.73 -6.53
N GLY A 11 18.27 50.65 -5.24
CA GLY A 11 18.24 49.40 -4.49
C GLY A 11 17.09 48.46 -4.87
N ARG A 12 15.92 49.03 -5.19
CA ARG A 12 14.69 48.24 -5.41
C ARG A 12 14.73 47.44 -6.71
N TYR A 13 15.32 48.01 -7.75
CA TYR A 13 15.52 47.35 -9.04
C TYR A 13 16.58 46.24 -8.97
N ALA A 14 17.66 46.45 -8.20
CA ALA A 14 18.68 45.42 -8.03
C ALA A 14 18.13 44.15 -7.36
N THR A 15 17.30 44.29 -6.32
CA THR A 15 16.62 43.15 -5.69
C THR A 15 15.64 42.43 -6.63
N LEU A 16 14.89 43.18 -7.45
CA LEU A 16 13.97 42.57 -8.42
C LEU A 16 14.72 41.80 -9.51
N ILE A 17 15.86 42.32 -9.98
CA ILE A 17 16.70 41.65 -10.98
C ILE A 17 17.26 40.34 -10.41
N LEU A 18 17.73 40.33 -9.16
CA LEU A 18 18.24 39.12 -8.51
C LEU A 18 17.16 38.04 -8.33
N LEU A 19 15.93 38.43 -7.96
CA LEU A 19 14.81 37.50 -7.85
C LEU A 19 14.44 36.90 -9.22
N LEU A 20 14.44 37.72 -10.28
CA LEU A 20 14.15 37.25 -11.63
C LEU A 20 15.21 36.26 -12.14
N ILE A 21 16.49 36.53 -11.87
CA ILE A 21 17.58 35.60 -12.22
C ILE A 21 17.41 34.27 -11.47
N GLY A 22 17.05 34.31 -10.18
CA GLY A 22 16.76 33.13 -9.38
C GLY A 22 15.62 32.29 -9.97
N VAL A 23 14.49 32.90 -10.29
CA VAL A 23 13.32 32.21 -10.87
C VAL A 23 13.67 31.59 -12.22
N ILE A 24 14.35 32.32 -13.10
CA ILE A 24 14.76 31.81 -14.41
C ILE A 24 15.69 30.59 -14.24
N SER A 25 16.67 30.67 -13.33
CA SER A 25 17.58 29.55 -13.07
C SER A 25 16.83 28.30 -12.58
N CYS A 26 15.87 28.46 -11.66
CA CYS A 26 15.04 27.36 -11.16
C CYS A 26 14.18 26.73 -12.27
N THR A 27 13.60 27.54 -13.16
CA THR A 27 12.80 27.02 -14.28
C THR A 27 13.63 26.21 -15.27
N LEU A 28 14.87 26.62 -15.56
CA LEU A 28 15.75 25.89 -16.46
C LEU A 28 16.21 24.56 -15.87
N VAL A 29 16.51 24.52 -14.57
CA VAL A 29 16.85 23.27 -13.88
C VAL A 29 15.66 22.31 -13.86
N TYR A 30 14.45 22.82 -13.60
CA TYR A 30 13.23 22.02 -13.59
C TYR A 30 12.92 21.40 -14.96
N THR A 31 13.02 22.18 -16.06
CA THR A 31 12.77 21.66 -17.40
C THR A 31 13.80 20.62 -17.82
N LEU A 32 15.09 20.84 -17.52
CA LEU A 32 16.15 19.86 -17.80
C LEU A 32 15.95 18.57 -17.00
N ALA A 33 15.54 18.65 -15.73
CA ALA A 33 15.19 17.48 -14.94
C ALA A 33 13.99 16.73 -15.55
N THR A 34 12.93 17.42 -15.96
CA THR A 34 11.76 16.77 -16.59
C THR A 34 12.08 16.09 -17.92
N VAL A 35 13.06 16.58 -18.68
CA VAL A 35 13.49 15.95 -19.94
C VAL A 35 14.43 14.77 -19.68
N ALA A 36 15.35 14.90 -18.72
CA ALA A 36 16.26 13.82 -18.34
C ALA A 36 15.55 12.62 -17.67
N PHE A 37 14.49 12.89 -16.90
CA PHE A 37 13.69 11.87 -16.21
C PHE A 37 12.38 11.51 -16.96
N GLY A 38 11.99 12.27 -17.98
CA GLY A 38 10.74 12.08 -18.74
C GLY A 38 10.83 11.14 -19.94
N SER A 39 12.01 10.63 -20.27
CA SER A 39 12.17 9.64 -21.34
C SER A 39 11.84 8.22 -20.86
N GLY A 40 10.57 8.01 -20.51
CA GLY A 40 10.02 6.70 -20.12
C GLY A 40 8.49 6.60 -20.18
N GLY A 41 7.79 7.61 -20.69
CA GLY A 41 6.32 7.63 -20.76
C GLY A 41 5.80 7.46 -22.19
N GLY A 42 5.73 6.22 -22.67
CA GLY A 42 4.99 5.88 -23.89
C GLY A 42 3.49 6.22 -23.76
N ASN A 43 2.88 6.57 -24.91
CA ASN A 43 1.44 6.78 -25.10
C ASN A 43 0.57 5.86 -24.20
N LEU A 44 -0.17 6.44 -23.26
CA LEU A 44 -1.29 5.78 -22.60
C LEU A 44 -2.50 5.79 -23.54
N GLY A 45 -2.49 4.88 -24.51
CA GLY A 45 -3.71 4.44 -25.19
C GLY A 45 -4.55 3.64 -24.19
N PHE A 46 -5.68 4.21 -23.77
CA PHE A 46 -6.70 3.55 -22.95
C PHE A 46 -7.31 2.38 -23.76
N GLY A 47 -6.71 1.20 -23.63
CA GLY A 47 -7.22 -0.05 -24.15
C GLY A 47 -8.30 -0.61 -23.22
N SER A 48 -9.54 -0.61 -23.71
CA SER A 48 -10.72 -1.21 -23.08
C SER A 48 -10.45 -2.64 -22.56
N LEU A 49 -10.45 -2.82 -21.24
CA LEU A 49 -10.32 -4.13 -20.60
C LEU A 49 -11.66 -4.90 -20.75
N LYS A 50 -11.70 -5.92 -21.60
CA LYS A 50 -12.81 -6.89 -21.65
C LYS A 50 -12.71 -7.82 -20.43
N LEU A 51 -13.74 -7.77 -19.58
CA LEU A 51 -13.95 -8.71 -18.49
C LEU A 51 -14.58 -9.98 -19.08
N ILE A 52 -13.94 -11.13 -18.90
CA ILE A 52 -14.45 -12.43 -19.33
C ILE A 52 -15.43 -12.93 -18.26
N ASP A 53 -16.66 -13.17 -18.69
CA ASP A 53 -17.73 -13.82 -17.93
C ASP A 53 -17.49 -15.35 -17.91
N GLY A 54 -17.75 -15.97 -16.76
CA GLY A 54 -17.44 -17.37 -16.48
C GLY A 54 -18.25 -17.91 -15.31
N VAL A 55 -19.49 -18.28 -15.63
CA VAL A 55 -20.55 -18.92 -14.82
C VAL A 55 -20.09 -20.10 -13.95
N GLY A 56 -20.64 -20.17 -12.73
CA GLY A 56 -20.75 -21.39 -11.93
C GLY A 56 -21.75 -21.23 -10.76
N SER A 57 -22.99 -21.68 -10.97
CA SER A 57 -24.12 -21.65 -10.03
C SER A 57 -23.96 -22.66 -8.88
N GLY A 58 -24.37 -22.31 -7.67
CA GLY A 58 -24.51 -23.24 -6.55
C GLY A 58 -24.98 -22.57 -5.26
N ASP A 59 -26.29 -22.59 -5.05
CA ASP A 59 -26.98 -22.10 -3.85
C ASP A 59 -26.56 -22.85 -2.58
N ASN A 60 -26.31 -22.11 -1.48
CA ASN A 60 -26.69 -22.43 -0.09
C ASN A 60 -26.30 -21.24 0.81
N ALA A 61 -27.30 -20.42 1.11
CA ALA A 61 -27.15 -19.21 1.92
C ALA A 61 -27.28 -19.55 3.41
N GLU A 62 -26.15 -19.56 4.12
CA GLU A 62 -26.07 -19.22 5.54
C GLU A 62 -25.04 -18.09 5.68
N GLY A 63 -25.49 -16.97 6.22
CA GLY A 63 -24.83 -15.67 6.09
C GLY A 63 -23.47 -15.59 6.78
N GLU A 64 -22.41 -15.57 5.98
CA GLU A 64 -21.12 -14.98 6.32
C GLU A 64 -21.02 -13.66 5.54
N PHE A 65 -20.70 -12.56 6.22
CA PHE A 65 -20.45 -11.25 5.61
C PHE A 65 -19.13 -11.30 4.84
N GLY A 66 -19.12 -12.09 3.77
CA GLY A 66 -18.06 -12.15 2.78
C GLY A 66 -18.29 -11.01 1.81
N VAL A 67 -17.61 -9.89 2.04
CA VAL A 67 -17.25 -9.05 0.91
C VAL A 67 -16.50 -9.99 -0.03
N GLU A 68 -17.09 -10.35 -1.17
CA GLU A 68 -16.33 -10.87 -2.31
C GLU A 68 -15.44 -9.72 -2.81
N SER A 69 -14.44 -9.38 -1.99
CA SER A 69 -13.35 -8.52 -2.34
C SER A 69 -12.58 -9.31 -3.39
N GLY A 70 -12.58 -8.83 -4.63
CA GLY A 70 -11.72 -9.40 -5.66
C GLY A 70 -10.34 -9.67 -5.07
N GLU A 71 -9.95 -10.94 -5.01
CA GLU A 71 -8.89 -11.39 -4.10
C GLU A 71 -7.60 -10.60 -4.34
N CYS A 72 -7.24 -9.74 -3.40
CA CYS A 72 -5.99 -8.99 -3.47
C CYS A 72 -4.81 -9.93 -3.35
N CYS A 73 -3.72 -9.64 -4.06
CA CYS A 73 -2.46 -10.34 -3.90
C CYS A 73 -1.31 -9.42 -4.32
N ARG A 74 -0.92 -8.54 -3.41
CA ARG A 74 0.19 -7.60 -3.56
C ARG A 74 1.31 -7.95 -2.57
N GLY A 75 2.55 -7.71 -3.00
CA GLY A 75 3.73 -7.80 -2.16
C GLY A 75 4.53 -6.50 -2.20
N VAL A 76 5.61 -6.47 -1.43
CA VAL A 76 6.63 -5.43 -1.44
C VAL A 76 7.82 -5.93 -2.23
N ASP A 77 8.24 -5.16 -3.22
CA ASP A 77 9.44 -5.45 -4.00
C ASP A 77 10.69 -5.19 -3.17
N ASN A 78 11.78 -5.89 -3.51
CA ASN A 78 13.07 -5.72 -2.84
C ASN A 78 13.01 -5.98 -1.32
N LEU A 79 12.21 -6.95 -0.91
CA LEU A 79 12.03 -7.36 0.49
C LEU A 79 12.06 -8.88 0.58
N GLU A 80 12.89 -9.40 1.48
CA GLU A 80 12.91 -10.83 1.84
C GLU A 80 12.38 -11.02 3.26
N LEU A 81 11.13 -11.48 3.35
CA LEU A 81 10.57 -11.99 4.59
C LEU A 81 11.15 -13.37 4.92
N TRP A 82 11.56 -13.54 6.17
CA TRP A 82 12.15 -14.76 6.68
C TRP A 82 11.09 -15.73 7.21
N GLY A 83 11.52 -16.95 7.54
CA GLY A 83 10.66 -17.97 8.15
C GLY A 83 10.94 -19.37 7.61
N PRO A 84 10.58 -20.43 8.37
CA PRO A 84 10.62 -21.80 7.88
C PRO A 84 9.79 -21.97 6.61
N ALA A 85 10.37 -22.65 5.61
CA ALA A 85 9.68 -22.97 4.37
C ALA A 85 8.65 -24.09 4.59
N VAL A 86 7.42 -23.85 4.16
CA VAL A 86 6.35 -24.87 4.07
C VAL A 86 6.26 -25.44 2.65
N LYS A 87 6.67 -24.67 1.64
CA LYS A 87 6.99 -25.16 0.29
C LYS A 87 8.32 -24.57 -0.17
N TRP A 88 9.20 -25.43 -0.67
CA TRP A 88 10.51 -25.08 -1.19
C TRP A 88 10.40 -24.52 -2.60
N GLY A 89 10.98 -23.33 -2.84
CA GLY A 89 10.84 -22.62 -4.12
C GLY A 89 11.60 -23.27 -5.29
N THR A 90 12.58 -24.13 -5.00
CA THR A 90 13.34 -24.87 -6.02
C THR A 90 12.44 -25.71 -6.93
N ASP A 91 11.43 -26.35 -6.34
CA ASP A 91 10.46 -27.22 -7.02
C ASP A 91 9.08 -26.55 -7.17
N PHE A 92 8.91 -25.35 -6.62
CA PHE A 92 7.64 -24.64 -6.58
C PHE A 92 7.78 -23.28 -7.27
N LYS A 93 7.39 -23.23 -8.55
CA LYS A 93 7.59 -22.06 -9.42
C LYS A 93 6.30 -21.50 -9.98
N PHE A 94 6.24 -20.17 -10.11
CA PHE A 94 5.14 -19.42 -10.71
C PHE A 94 5.65 -18.42 -11.75
N ASN A 95 4.75 -18.03 -12.66
CA ASN A 95 5.01 -16.98 -13.64
C ASN A 95 4.76 -15.55 -13.10
N SER A 96 4.26 -15.42 -11.87
CA SER A 96 3.93 -14.14 -11.25
C SER A 96 3.91 -14.21 -9.73
N SER A 97 4.18 -13.06 -9.09
CA SER A 97 4.06 -12.87 -7.64
C SER A 97 2.64 -13.09 -7.16
N VAL A 98 1.65 -12.66 -7.95
CA VAL A 98 0.23 -12.86 -7.67
C VAL A 98 -0.12 -14.35 -7.58
N GLY A 99 0.42 -15.18 -8.48
CA GLY A 99 0.26 -16.64 -8.42
C GLY A 99 0.86 -17.24 -7.15
N CYS A 100 2.05 -16.79 -6.77
CA CYS A 100 2.71 -17.22 -5.53
C CYS A 100 1.90 -16.83 -4.27
N CYS A 101 1.38 -15.60 -4.21
CA CYS A 101 0.51 -15.13 -3.15
C CYS A 101 -0.78 -15.96 -3.04
N ARG A 102 -1.46 -16.23 -4.16
CA ARG A 102 -2.68 -17.05 -4.17
C ARG A 102 -2.41 -18.47 -3.69
N ALA A 103 -1.26 -19.04 -4.03
CA ALA A 103 -0.86 -20.35 -3.54
C ALA A 103 -0.68 -20.37 -2.01
N CYS A 104 -0.13 -19.30 -1.42
CA CYS A 104 -0.07 -19.14 0.03
C CYS A 104 -1.47 -19.04 0.64
N LYS A 105 -2.32 -18.17 0.07
CA LYS A 105 -3.72 -18.00 0.51
C LYS A 105 -4.55 -19.28 0.47
N ALA A 106 -4.36 -20.12 -0.55
CA ALA A 106 -5.05 -21.40 -0.64
C ALA A 106 -4.71 -22.36 0.51
N MET A 107 -3.61 -22.11 1.24
CA MET A 107 -3.24 -22.85 2.45
C MET A 107 -3.86 -22.27 3.74
N CYS A 108 -4.78 -21.31 3.61
CA CYS A 108 -5.54 -20.69 4.69
C CYS A 108 -7.02 -21.12 4.73
N SER A 109 -7.48 -21.97 3.81
CA SER A 109 -8.90 -22.29 3.63
C SER A 109 -9.47 -23.34 4.60
N GLY A 110 -8.77 -23.65 5.69
CA GLY A 110 -9.23 -24.63 6.69
C GLY A 110 -10.23 -24.02 7.66
N ASN A 111 -11.24 -24.79 8.07
CA ASN A 111 -12.17 -24.40 9.15
C ASN A 111 -11.50 -24.37 10.54
N ASP A 112 -10.32 -24.97 10.70
CA ASP A 112 -9.66 -25.17 11.97
C ASP A 112 -8.21 -24.64 11.94
N GLY A 113 -8.00 -23.41 12.40
CA GLY A 113 -6.69 -22.92 12.85
C GLY A 113 -5.97 -21.88 11.97
N PRO A 114 -4.78 -21.44 12.40
CA PRO A 114 -3.95 -20.44 11.71
C PRO A 114 -3.48 -20.94 10.34
N CYS A 115 -3.23 -20.03 9.40
CA CYS A 115 -2.74 -20.40 8.07
C CYS A 115 -1.46 -21.23 8.14
N LEU A 116 -1.36 -22.29 7.34
CA LEU A 116 -0.10 -23.03 7.18
C LEU A 116 0.98 -22.19 6.47
N CYS A 117 0.55 -21.31 5.56
CA CYS A 117 1.40 -20.30 4.93
C CYS A 117 0.84 -18.92 5.25
N ASP A 118 1.64 -18.06 5.86
CA ASP A 118 1.29 -16.65 6.10
C ASP A 118 2.30 -15.68 5.46
N THR A 119 3.32 -16.22 4.78
CA THR A 119 4.38 -15.47 4.14
C THR A 119 4.75 -16.12 2.82
N TRP A 120 4.98 -15.32 1.80
CA TRP A 120 5.47 -15.79 0.52
C TRP A 120 6.60 -14.90 0.01
N VAL A 121 7.54 -15.49 -0.74
CA VAL A 121 8.66 -14.80 -1.36
C VAL A 121 8.79 -15.28 -2.81
N TYR A 122 8.88 -14.37 -3.76
CA TYR A 122 8.86 -14.65 -5.19
C TYR A 122 9.96 -13.92 -5.93
N CYS A 123 10.61 -14.58 -6.88
CA CYS A 123 11.60 -13.95 -7.76
C CYS A 123 11.04 -13.75 -9.17
N GLY A 124 10.66 -12.51 -9.49
CA GLY A 124 9.99 -12.17 -10.76
C GLY A 124 10.84 -11.49 -11.82
N ASN A 125 12.05 -11.01 -11.48
CA ASN A 125 12.92 -10.30 -12.41
C ASN A 125 13.87 -11.28 -13.08
N LYS A 126 13.72 -11.53 -14.39
CA LYS A 126 14.48 -12.57 -15.09
C LYS A 126 15.98 -12.32 -15.08
N GLU A 127 16.39 -11.06 -15.19
CA GLU A 127 17.78 -10.62 -15.24
C GLU A 127 18.46 -10.76 -13.87
N ALA A 128 17.78 -10.34 -12.79
CA ALA A 128 18.32 -10.35 -11.44
C ALA A 128 18.22 -11.73 -10.76
N CYS A 129 17.18 -12.51 -11.07
CA CYS A 129 16.91 -13.77 -10.39
C CYS A 129 17.79 -14.94 -10.86
N GLY A 130 18.33 -14.88 -12.09
CA GLY A 130 19.14 -15.97 -12.66
C GLY A 130 18.42 -17.32 -12.59
N SER A 131 19.05 -18.31 -11.94
CA SER A 131 18.46 -19.66 -11.76
C SER A 131 17.22 -19.68 -10.86
N LYS A 132 17.04 -18.65 -10.02
CA LYS A 132 15.92 -18.51 -9.10
C LYS A 132 14.67 -17.91 -9.74
N PHE A 133 14.73 -17.58 -11.03
CA PHE A 133 13.59 -17.00 -11.73
C PHE A 133 12.36 -17.90 -11.61
N GLY A 134 11.25 -17.28 -11.19
CA GLY A 134 9.98 -17.94 -10.96
C GLY A 134 9.85 -18.70 -9.64
N GLU A 135 10.92 -18.83 -8.85
CA GLU A 135 10.82 -19.52 -7.54
C GLU A 135 9.82 -18.81 -6.63
N CYS A 136 8.98 -19.62 -6.00
CA CYS A 136 7.99 -19.20 -5.00
C CYS A 136 8.23 -19.96 -3.71
N TRP A 137 8.69 -19.25 -2.69
CA TRP A 137 8.93 -19.81 -1.37
C TRP A 137 7.74 -19.49 -0.49
N LEU A 138 6.98 -20.52 -0.10
CA LEU A 138 5.92 -20.37 0.88
C LEU A 138 6.51 -20.64 2.25
N LYS A 139 6.26 -19.73 3.18
CA LYS A 139 6.88 -19.70 4.52
C LYS A 139 5.83 -19.46 5.60
N LYS A 140 6.23 -19.69 6.84
CA LYS A 140 5.43 -19.40 8.04
C LYS A 140 6.21 -18.49 8.99
N GLN A 141 5.61 -17.39 9.44
CA GLN A 141 6.16 -16.55 10.50
C GLN A 141 6.02 -17.22 11.86
N LYS A 142 6.92 -16.85 12.78
CA LYS A 142 6.71 -17.14 14.20
C LYS A 142 5.58 -16.28 14.78
N ASP A 143 5.55 -15.01 14.41
CA ASP A 143 4.51 -14.04 14.75
C ASP A 143 4.17 -13.20 13.51
N SER A 144 2.95 -13.35 12.99
CA SER A 144 2.52 -12.67 11.76
C SER A 144 2.28 -11.16 11.97
N LEU A 145 2.17 -10.67 13.22
CA LEU A 145 2.12 -9.25 13.57
C LEU A 145 3.51 -8.65 13.83
N ALA A 146 4.54 -9.49 13.95
CA ALA A 146 5.94 -9.08 14.06
C ALA A 146 6.79 -9.88 13.05
N PRO A 147 6.59 -9.64 11.73
CA PRO A 147 7.19 -10.46 10.69
C PRO A 147 8.72 -10.35 10.68
N ASP A 148 9.41 -11.49 10.67
CA ASP A 148 10.86 -11.55 10.59
C ASP A 148 11.33 -11.15 9.19
N ARG A 149 12.32 -10.25 9.13
CA ARG A 149 12.93 -9.77 7.88
C ARG A 149 14.35 -10.28 7.79
N GLN A 150 14.71 -10.88 6.65
CA GLN A 150 16.09 -11.25 6.39
C GLN A 150 16.87 -10.09 5.79
N GLU A 151 16.32 -9.49 4.72
CA GLU A 151 16.98 -8.40 4.00
C GLU A 151 15.93 -7.49 3.34
N ALA A 152 16.30 -6.22 3.13
CA ALA A 152 15.50 -5.25 2.38
C ALA A 152 16.41 -4.25 1.66
N GLY A 153 15.95 -3.73 0.52
CA GLY A 153 16.66 -2.70 -0.25
C GLY A 153 16.98 -3.15 -1.67
N GLN A 154 17.50 -2.23 -2.50
CA GLN A 154 17.59 -2.41 -3.96
C GLN A 154 18.41 -3.63 -4.44
N THR A 155 19.27 -4.18 -3.58
CA THR A 155 20.06 -5.40 -3.86
C THR A 155 19.26 -6.69 -3.70
N VAL A 156 18.12 -6.64 -3.00
CA VAL A 156 17.24 -7.78 -2.76
C VAL A 156 16.43 -8.08 -4.01
N ILE A 157 16.55 -9.30 -4.53
CA ILE A 157 15.89 -9.73 -5.77
C ILE A 157 14.44 -10.19 -5.57
N TRP A 158 14.01 -10.29 -4.31
CA TRP A 158 12.76 -10.89 -3.91
C TRP A 158 11.65 -9.86 -3.78
N THR A 159 10.45 -10.26 -4.21
CA THR A 159 9.18 -9.65 -3.80
C THR A 159 8.56 -10.54 -2.75
N SER A 160 8.10 -9.99 -1.62
CA SER A 160 7.46 -10.79 -0.58
C SER A 160 6.21 -10.14 -0.02
N GLY A 161 5.36 -10.93 0.62
CA GLY A 161 4.14 -10.45 1.23
C GLY A 161 3.64 -11.37 2.34
N LEU A 162 2.72 -10.83 3.13
CA LEU A 162 2.02 -11.56 4.19
C LEU A 162 0.60 -11.93 3.75
N VAL A 163 0.08 -12.98 4.37
CA VAL A 163 -1.31 -13.43 4.26
C VAL A 163 -1.82 -13.68 5.66
N TYR A 164 -2.99 -13.14 5.99
CA TYR A 164 -3.65 -13.41 7.27
C TYR A 164 -4.89 -14.27 7.05
N GLY A 165 -5.01 -15.33 7.83
CA GLY A 165 -6.17 -16.20 7.86
C GLY A 165 -7.37 -15.60 8.58
N LYS A 166 -8.42 -16.42 8.71
CA LYS A 166 -9.59 -16.08 9.52
C LYS A 166 -9.15 -15.90 10.98
N GLY A 167 -9.55 -14.78 11.60
CA GLY A 167 -9.15 -14.44 12.97
C GLY A 167 -7.73 -13.92 13.17
N GLU A 168 -6.83 -13.97 12.17
CA GLU A 168 -5.46 -13.43 12.29
C GLU A 168 -5.36 -11.96 11.88
N GLY A 169 -4.26 -11.27 12.16
CA GLY A 169 -4.08 -9.90 11.66
C GLY A 169 -5.06 -8.87 12.25
N ILE A 170 -5.61 -9.15 13.43
CA ILE A 170 -6.50 -8.25 14.16
C ILE A 170 -5.67 -7.59 15.25
N ILE A 171 -5.59 -6.26 15.21
CA ILE A 171 -4.90 -5.46 16.23
C ILE A 171 -5.94 -4.77 17.11
N GLY A 172 -5.60 -4.55 18.39
CA GLY A 172 -6.42 -3.81 19.34
C GLY A 172 -5.84 -2.43 19.60
N LEU A 173 -6.66 -1.39 19.49
CA LEU A 173 -6.37 -0.06 20.01
C LEU A 173 -7.17 0.13 21.30
N GLU A 174 -6.47 0.21 22.41
CA GLU A 174 -7.08 0.48 23.72
C GLU A 174 -7.37 1.98 23.84
N THR A 175 -8.62 2.30 24.20
CA THR A 175 -9.09 3.67 24.41
C THR A 175 -9.87 3.74 25.73
N GLU A 176 -10.13 4.96 26.21
CA GLU A 176 -10.98 5.16 27.40
C GLU A 176 -12.44 4.70 27.20
N TYR A 177 -12.87 4.53 25.94
CA TYR A 177 -14.21 4.08 25.57
C TYR A 177 -14.28 2.57 25.26
N GLY A 178 -13.17 1.84 25.45
CA GLY A 178 -13.04 0.41 25.16
C GLY A 178 -12.01 0.11 24.07
N THR A 179 -11.92 -1.16 23.69
CA THR A 179 -10.94 -1.64 22.71
C THR A 179 -11.54 -1.69 21.31
N MET A 180 -10.94 -0.93 20.39
CA MET A 180 -11.26 -0.97 18.98
C MET A 180 -10.42 -2.04 18.28
N HIS A 181 -11.07 -3.03 17.67
CA HIS A 181 -10.39 -4.08 16.91
C HIS A 181 -10.33 -3.69 15.43
N ILE A 182 -9.14 -3.77 14.84
CA ILE A 182 -8.89 -3.41 13.44
C ILE A 182 -8.31 -4.64 12.73
N LYS A 183 -8.98 -5.11 11.68
CA LYS A 183 -8.49 -6.17 10.81
C LYS A 183 -7.58 -5.58 9.73
N LEU A 184 -6.37 -6.11 9.62
CA LEU A 184 -5.37 -5.74 8.62
C LEU A 184 -5.48 -6.66 7.38
N TYR A 185 -5.20 -6.09 6.20
CA TYR A 185 -5.26 -6.77 4.91
C TYR A 185 -3.94 -6.60 4.14
N PRO A 186 -2.86 -7.33 4.51
CA PRO A 186 -1.52 -7.15 3.95
C PRO A 186 -1.46 -7.47 2.45
N ASP A 187 -2.30 -8.36 1.98
CA ASP A 187 -2.45 -8.76 0.58
C ASP A 187 -3.06 -7.65 -0.30
N CYS A 188 -3.84 -6.73 0.29
CA CYS A 188 -4.41 -5.57 -0.39
C CYS A 188 -3.55 -4.30 -0.27
N ALA A 189 -2.99 -4.06 0.92
CA ALA A 189 -2.26 -2.83 1.25
C ALA A 189 -0.97 -3.13 2.04
N PRO A 190 0.02 -3.80 1.42
CA PRO A 190 1.18 -4.33 2.14
C PRO A 190 2.02 -3.23 2.81
N TYR A 191 2.23 -2.10 2.14
CA TYR A 191 2.99 -0.97 2.69
C TYR A 191 2.30 -0.33 3.90
N SER A 192 0.99 -0.11 3.83
CA SER A 192 0.21 0.46 4.93
C SER A 192 0.22 -0.45 6.15
N VAL A 193 0.05 -1.77 5.93
CA VAL A 193 0.11 -2.75 7.02
C VAL A 193 1.50 -2.81 7.63
N SER A 194 2.56 -2.87 6.82
CA SER A 194 3.95 -2.84 7.31
C SER A 194 4.20 -1.62 8.20
N TYR A 195 3.77 -0.45 7.75
CA TYR A 195 3.93 0.80 8.50
C TYR A 195 3.18 0.78 9.84
N ILE A 196 1.94 0.26 9.86
CA ILE A 196 1.16 0.11 11.10
C ILE A 196 1.89 -0.81 12.09
N LEU A 197 2.40 -1.97 11.63
CA LEU A 197 3.12 -2.91 12.50
C LEU A 197 4.41 -2.29 13.06
N GLU A 198 5.14 -1.53 12.24
CA GLU A 198 6.33 -0.79 12.68
C GLU A 198 5.99 0.27 13.74
N LEU A 199 4.94 1.07 13.53
CA LEU A 199 4.48 2.06 14.52
C LEU A 199 4.05 1.42 15.84
N MET A 200 3.36 0.28 15.77
CA MET A 200 2.92 -0.45 16.95
C MET A 200 4.11 -0.96 17.78
N ALA A 201 5.16 -1.46 17.12
CA ALA A 201 6.37 -1.91 17.79
C ALA A 201 7.08 -0.78 18.55
N LEU A 202 6.99 0.45 18.05
CA LEU A 202 7.58 1.64 18.67
C LEU A 202 6.74 2.23 19.82
N ARG A 203 5.51 1.74 20.04
CA ARG A 203 4.55 2.24 21.05
C ARG A 203 4.27 3.75 20.99
N HIS A 204 4.48 4.38 19.83
CA HIS A 204 4.30 5.84 19.69
C HIS A 204 2.84 6.26 19.86
N CYS A 205 1.89 5.36 19.60
CA CYS A 205 0.46 5.65 19.70
C CYS A 205 -0.07 5.70 21.15
N ALA A 206 0.76 5.37 22.15
CA ALA A 206 0.33 5.38 23.55
C ALA A 206 0.08 6.82 24.03
N GLY A 207 -1.17 7.13 24.39
CA GLY A 207 -1.58 8.47 24.83
C GLY A 207 -1.99 9.42 23.69
N CYS A 208 -1.96 8.97 22.44
CA CYS A 208 -2.49 9.75 21.32
C CYS A 208 -4.00 9.98 21.46
N GLN A 209 -4.48 11.11 20.94
CA GLN A 209 -5.91 11.46 20.95
C GLN A 209 -6.51 11.39 19.54
N PHE A 210 -7.80 11.06 19.46
CA PHE A 210 -8.57 11.24 18.23
C PHE A 210 -8.92 12.72 18.06
N HIS A 211 -8.11 13.45 17.30
CA HIS A 211 -8.30 14.89 17.09
C HIS A 211 -9.43 15.25 16.12
N ARG A 212 -9.93 14.27 15.36
CA ARG A 212 -11.04 14.47 14.41
C ARG A 212 -11.95 13.24 14.41
N ALA A 213 -13.23 13.48 14.65
CA ALA A 213 -14.29 12.50 14.47
C ALA A 213 -15.42 13.16 13.67
N GLU A 214 -15.89 12.47 12.64
CA GLU A 214 -17.00 12.93 11.80
C GLU A 214 -18.18 12.00 11.96
N GLY A 215 -19.39 12.57 11.91
CA GLY A 215 -20.62 11.79 11.92
C GLY A 215 -20.73 10.92 10.67
N ARG A 216 -21.58 9.90 10.74
CA ARG A 216 -21.87 8.93 9.67
C ARG A 216 -22.36 9.57 8.36
N GLY A 217 -22.84 10.81 8.39
CA GLY A 217 -23.37 11.47 7.19
C GLY A 217 -24.51 10.69 6.55
N GLN A 218 -24.68 10.81 5.23
CA GLN A 218 -25.73 10.13 4.46
C GLN A 218 -25.25 8.83 3.80
N PHE A 219 -23.97 8.46 3.98
CA PHE A 219 -23.33 7.36 3.26
C PHE A 219 -23.31 6.05 4.07
N TRP A 220 -23.64 6.11 5.35
CA TRP A 220 -23.57 5.00 6.29
C TRP A 220 -24.91 4.86 7.02
N ASP A 221 -25.40 3.63 7.17
CA ASP A 221 -26.68 3.35 7.84
C ASP A 221 -26.57 3.37 9.38
N SER A 222 -27.69 3.10 10.06
CA SER A 222 -27.73 3.03 11.53
C SER A 222 -26.91 1.88 12.12
N GLN A 223 -26.57 0.88 11.31
CA GLN A 223 -25.71 -0.25 11.69
C GLN A 223 -24.23 0.01 11.34
N GLY A 224 -23.92 1.13 10.67
CA GLY A 224 -22.57 1.47 10.25
C GLY A 224 -22.14 0.76 8.96
N SER A 225 -23.07 0.23 8.18
CA SER A 225 -22.78 -0.32 6.85
C SER A 225 -22.85 0.77 5.78
N HIS A 226 -21.99 0.66 4.77
CA HIS A 226 -21.99 1.60 3.65
C HIS A 226 -23.24 1.38 2.78
N VAL A 227 -23.99 2.44 2.49
CA VAL A 227 -25.21 2.36 1.67
C VAL A 227 -24.83 2.24 0.19
N PRO A 228 -25.13 1.12 -0.50
CA PRO A 228 -24.85 1.00 -1.93
C PRO A 228 -25.72 2.01 -2.70
N ASN A 229 -25.14 2.74 -3.66
CA ASN A 229 -25.78 3.69 -4.59
C ASN A 229 -25.79 5.19 -4.26
N VAL A 230 -25.09 5.65 -3.22
CA VAL A 230 -24.75 7.08 -3.14
C VAL A 230 -23.43 7.29 -3.90
N LEU A 231 -23.50 7.98 -5.05
CA LEU A 231 -22.42 8.28 -6.00
C LEU A 231 -20.99 8.07 -5.47
N ASN A 232 -20.42 6.91 -5.80
CA ASN A 232 -19.00 6.54 -5.90
C ASN A 232 -17.96 7.56 -5.38
N CYS A 233 -17.92 7.83 -4.08
CA CYS A 233 -16.73 8.48 -3.50
C CYS A 233 -15.53 7.50 -3.47
N CYS A 234 -15.75 6.19 -3.28
CA CYS A 234 -14.66 5.22 -3.24
C CYS A 234 -13.88 5.05 -4.56
N ARG A 235 -14.37 5.52 -5.73
CA ARG A 235 -13.56 5.46 -6.96
C ARG A 235 -12.58 6.63 -7.13
N SER A 236 -12.92 7.82 -6.64
CA SER A 236 -12.01 8.99 -6.72
C SER A 236 -11.24 9.23 -5.43
N LEU A 237 -11.78 8.82 -4.27
CA LEU A 237 -11.07 8.87 -2.99
C LEU A 237 -10.31 7.60 -2.66
N CYS A 238 -10.31 6.51 -3.46
CA CYS A 238 -9.37 5.41 -3.20
C CYS A 238 -7.90 5.85 -3.28
N TYR A 239 -7.58 6.87 -4.07
CA TYR A 239 -6.24 7.50 -4.05
C TYR A 239 -5.99 8.32 -2.77
N LEU A 240 -7.04 8.79 -2.08
CA LEU A 240 -6.97 9.49 -0.80
C LEU A 240 -7.16 8.56 0.41
N CYS A 241 -7.77 7.38 0.24
CA CYS A 241 -7.90 6.34 1.26
C CYS A 241 -6.59 5.57 1.47
N HIS A 242 -5.63 5.74 0.54
CA HIS A 242 -4.21 5.46 0.81
C HIS A 242 -3.62 6.36 1.90
N ILE A 243 -4.35 7.39 2.33
CA ILE A 243 -4.06 8.26 3.46
C ILE A 243 -5.25 8.18 4.43
N ALA A 244 -5.46 7.02 5.03
CA ALA A 244 -5.78 7.02 6.45
C ALA A 244 -4.49 7.42 7.21
N SER A 245 -4.01 8.66 7.00
CA SER A 245 -3.28 9.34 8.06
C SER A 245 -4.33 9.58 9.13
N LEU A 246 -4.45 8.61 10.03
CA LEU A 246 -4.60 8.94 11.43
C LEU A 246 -3.47 9.94 11.73
N ILE A 247 -3.78 11.23 11.66
CA ILE A 247 -2.95 12.26 12.27
C ILE A 247 -3.18 12.09 13.77
N MET A 248 -2.54 11.05 14.32
CA MET A 248 -2.21 10.98 15.72
C MET A 248 -0.93 11.79 15.86
N ASN A 249 -1.07 13.09 16.10
CA ASN A 249 0.05 13.87 16.59
C ASN A 249 0.21 13.49 18.07
N CYS A 250 1.40 13.00 18.43
CA CYS A 250 1.86 12.92 19.80
C CYS A 250 2.24 14.33 20.30
#